data_AF-A0A499UI41-F1
#
_entry.id   AF-A0A499UI41-F1
#
_cell.length_a   1.000
_cell.length_b   1.000
_cell.length_c   1.000
_cell.angle_alpha   90.00
_cell.angle_beta   90.00
_cell.angle_gamma   90.00
#
_symmetry.space_group_name_H-M   'P 1'
#
loop_
_entity.id
_entity.type
_entity.pdbx_description
1 polymer ?
#
loop_
_entity_poly.entity_id
_entity_poly.type
_entity_poly.pdbx_seq_one_letter_code
_entity_poly.pdbx_strand_id
1 'polypeptide(L)'
;MVNGWDVAAAVGTVASAAAAAVATGLVAWQARLARRANASAHAVVIDSAKARLDAEAPDLDVRALAPAWPPLSDAQDSASLPTRDTVWSFPGDERKTLVCTLAVELTNRGTRDVEVTIHGDVRPVNELADPAWQPGRPIEDFLMPGREPYRFHLQGTLTLRQWADNQDAQGQGRPLPHRIAGAVIATDRRDEGITDRWELVMTGCPIERVPGAADQWRLTTDSAVPQWKILTVEPVARERTYWISRRRGLEYPSVEDMLN
;
A
#
# COMPACT_ATOMS: atom_id res chain seq x y z
N MET A 1 -37.21 -12.80 74.55
CA MET A 1 -37.36 -11.34 74.35
C MET A 1 -36.21 -10.87 73.50
N VAL A 2 -36.46 -10.55 72.24
CA VAL A 2 -35.48 -9.82 71.42
C VAL A 2 -35.61 -8.35 71.82
N ASN A 3 -34.53 -7.76 72.34
CA ASN A 3 -34.55 -6.37 72.78
C ASN A 3 -34.69 -5.44 71.57
N GLY A 4 -35.66 -4.52 71.60
CA GLY A 4 -35.94 -3.59 70.50
C GLY A 4 -34.78 -2.66 70.11
N TRP A 5 -33.73 -2.60 70.94
CA TRP A 5 -32.49 -1.86 70.67
C TRP A 5 -31.56 -2.59 69.70
N ASP A 6 -31.54 -3.92 69.70
CA ASP A 6 -30.71 -4.72 68.77
C ASP A 6 -31.27 -4.69 67.34
N VAL A 7 -32.59 -4.60 67.20
CA VAL A 7 -33.27 -4.47 65.90
C VAL A 7 -33.03 -3.08 65.30
N ALA A 8 -33.08 -2.02 66.12
CA ALA A 8 -32.84 -0.66 65.65
C ALA A 8 -31.39 -0.44 65.19
N ALA A 9 -30.41 -1.00 65.91
CA ALA A 9 -29.00 -0.96 65.51
C ALA A 9 -28.74 -1.76 64.23
N ALA A 10 -29.34 -2.94 64.08
CA ALA A 10 -29.23 -3.75 62.86
C ALA A 10 -29.87 -3.05 61.64
N VAL A 11 -31.06 -2.46 61.80
CA VAL A 11 -31.75 -1.72 60.73
C VAL A 11 -30.99 -0.46 60.33
N GLY A 12 -30.42 0.29 61.29
CA GLY A 12 -29.56 1.44 61.00
C GLY A 12 -28.28 1.07 60.26
N THR A 13 -27.65 -0.05 60.63
CA THR A 13 -26.44 -0.57 59.96
C THR A 13 -26.76 -1.03 58.53
N VAL A 14 -27.85 -1.77 58.32
CA VAL A 14 -28.30 -2.22 57.00
C VAL A 14 -28.70 -1.04 56.10
N ALA A 15 -29.38 -0.03 56.64
CA ALA A 15 -29.73 1.18 55.90
C ALA A 15 -28.50 1.99 55.48
N SER A 16 -27.50 2.12 56.36
CA SER A 16 -26.24 2.78 56.05
C SER A 16 -25.40 2.03 55.01
N ALA A 17 -25.38 0.69 55.07
CA ALA A 17 -24.70 -0.16 54.08
C ALA A 17 -25.38 -0.10 52.71
N ALA A 18 -26.72 -0.08 52.67
CA ALA A 18 -27.49 0.10 51.44
C ALA A 18 -27.25 1.48 50.81
N ALA A 19 -27.25 2.54 51.63
CA ALA A 19 -26.94 3.89 51.16
C ALA A 19 -25.51 4.01 50.62
N ALA A 20 -24.53 3.39 51.30
CA ALA A 20 -23.15 3.34 50.83
C ALA A 20 -23.00 2.58 49.51
N ALA A 21 -23.66 1.43 49.35
CA ALA A 21 -23.63 0.64 48.12
C ALA A 21 -24.23 1.40 46.92
N VAL A 22 -25.33 2.12 47.12
CA VAL A 22 -25.94 2.99 46.08
C VAL A 22 -25.01 4.14 45.73
N ALA A 23 -24.39 4.79 46.71
CA ALA A 23 -23.42 5.86 46.47
C ALA A 23 -22.19 5.36 45.69
N THR A 24 -21.62 4.21 46.06
CA THR A 24 -20.51 3.59 45.34
C THR A 24 -20.92 3.17 43.91
N GLY A 25 -22.13 2.64 43.74
CA GLY A 25 -22.67 2.31 42.42
C GLY A 25 -22.83 3.52 41.51
N LEU A 26 -23.32 4.64 42.05
CA LEU A 26 -23.43 5.92 41.33
C LEU A 26 -22.04 6.48 40.96
N VAL A 27 -21.06 6.43 41.87
CA VAL A 27 -19.69 6.86 41.59
C VAL A 27 -19.05 5.98 40.51
N ALA A 28 -19.23 4.67 40.56
CA ALA A 28 -18.72 3.75 39.53
C ALA A 28 -19.38 4.00 38.17
N TRP A 29 -20.69 4.28 38.16
CA TRP A 29 -21.44 4.62 36.95
C TRP A 29 -21.00 5.98 36.38
N GLN A 30 -20.84 7.01 37.21
CA GLN A 30 -20.30 8.31 36.79
C GLN A 30 -18.87 8.21 36.29
N ALA A 31 -18.01 7.41 36.94
CA ALA A 31 -16.66 7.14 36.45
C ALA A 31 -16.66 6.39 35.11
N ARG A 32 -17.65 5.54 34.84
CA ARG A 32 -17.82 4.87 33.55
C ARG A 32 -18.32 5.83 32.47
N LEU A 33 -19.26 6.71 32.80
CA LEU A 33 -19.73 7.77 31.91
C LEU A 33 -18.65 8.79 31.60
N ALA A 34 -17.90 9.24 32.59
CA ALA A 34 -16.77 10.13 32.42
C ALA A 34 -15.69 9.50 31.54
N ARG A 35 -15.37 8.21 31.72
CA ARG A 35 -14.46 7.48 30.82
C ARG A 35 -14.97 7.43 29.38
N ARG A 36 -16.26 7.17 29.16
CA ARG A 36 -16.86 7.18 27.81
C ARG A 36 -16.89 8.57 27.19
N ALA A 37 -17.27 9.59 27.95
CA ALA A 37 -17.29 10.98 27.50
C ALA A 37 -15.87 11.49 27.17
N ASN A 38 -14.90 11.11 27.99
CA ASN A 38 -13.49 11.43 27.74
C ASN A 38 -12.98 10.70 26.49
N ALA A 39 -13.30 9.40 26.31
CA ALA A 39 -12.97 8.68 25.09
C ALA A 39 -13.57 9.34 23.83
N SER A 40 -14.83 9.77 23.87
CA SER A 40 -15.45 10.50 22.76
C SER A 40 -14.82 11.88 22.52
N ALA A 41 -14.47 12.63 23.58
CA ALA A 41 -13.81 13.91 23.44
C ALA A 41 -12.40 13.76 22.86
N HIS A 42 -11.64 12.76 23.30
CA HIS A 42 -10.34 12.40 22.74
C HIS A 42 -10.45 11.97 21.28
N ALA A 43 -11.49 11.21 20.91
CA ALA A 43 -11.75 10.82 19.52
C ALA A 43 -12.02 12.05 18.63
N VAL A 44 -12.83 13.00 19.10
CA VAL A 44 -13.08 14.26 18.38
C VAL A 44 -11.81 15.10 18.23
N VAL A 45 -10.95 15.16 19.27
CA VAL A 45 -9.66 15.86 19.19
C VAL A 45 -8.75 15.20 18.15
N ILE A 46 -8.64 13.87 18.16
CA ILE A 46 -7.82 13.13 17.18
C ILE A 46 -8.37 13.31 15.76
N ASP A 47 -9.68 13.24 15.57
CA ASP A 47 -10.32 13.44 14.28
C ASP A 47 -10.09 14.87 13.77
N SER A 48 -10.21 15.87 14.64
CA SER A 48 -9.89 17.26 14.28
C SER A 48 -8.41 17.45 13.93
N ALA A 49 -7.49 16.74 14.58
CA ALA A 49 -6.07 16.77 14.27
C ALA A 49 -5.80 16.10 12.91
N LYS A 50 -6.39 14.94 12.64
CA LYS A 50 -6.30 14.25 11.34
C LYS A 50 -6.89 15.09 10.21
N ALA A 51 -8.05 15.72 10.41
CA ALA A 51 -8.67 16.61 9.42
C ALA A 51 -7.80 17.83 9.09
N ARG A 52 -7.11 18.41 10.09
CA ARG A 52 -6.13 19.48 9.86
C ARG A 52 -4.93 18.99 9.06
N LEU A 53 -4.42 17.80 9.38
CA LEU A 53 -3.33 17.17 8.61
C LEU A 53 -3.77 16.88 7.17
N ASP A 54 -4.99 16.38 6.97
CA ASP A 54 -5.53 16.12 5.63
C ASP A 54 -5.66 17.39 4.79
N ALA A 55 -6.07 18.51 5.40
CA ALA A 55 -6.12 19.80 4.74
C ALA A 55 -4.73 20.35 4.35
N GLU A 56 -3.69 19.92 5.05
CA GLU A 56 -2.30 20.31 4.79
C GLU A 56 -1.51 19.25 4.01
N ALA A 57 -2.13 18.11 3.71
CA ALA A 57 -1.46 16.96 3.12
C ALA A 57 -0.98 17.25 1.70
N PRO A 58 0.17 16.70 1.28
CA PRO A 58 0.57 16.73 -0.11
C PRO A 58 -0.48 16.01 -0.98
N ASP A 59 -0.85 16.63 -2.10
CA ASP A 59 -1.74 16.05 -3.10
C ASP A 59 -0.90 15.48 -4.25
N LEU A 60 -0.41 14.26 -4.05
CA LEU A 60 0.36 13.53 -5.05
C LEU A 60 -0.55 12.59 -5.84
N ASP A 61 -0.60 12.79 -7.14
CA ASP A 61 -1.27 11.91 -8.09
C ASP A 61 -0.26 10.89 -8.65
N VAL A 62 -0.54 9.61 -8.43
CA VAL A 62 0.29 8.49 -8.89
C VAL A 62 -0.47 7.75 -9.97
N ARG A 63 0.02 7.83 -11.21
CA ARG A 63 -0.63 7.20 -12.36
C ARG A 63 0.25 6.14 -12.99
N ALA A 64 -0.20 4.89 -12.92
CA ALA A 64 0.35 3.82 -13.75
C ALA A 64 -0.13 3.95 -15.20
N LEU A 65 0.80 3.91 -16.15
CA LEU A 65 0.52 3.92 -17.58
C LEU A 65 0.42 2.49 -18.13
N ALA A 66 0.17 2.36 -19.43
CA ALA A 66 0.25 1.07 -20.09
C ALA A 66 1.68 0.51 -19.97
N PRO A 67 1.83 -0.79 -19.63
CA PRO A 67 3.14 -1.42 -19.56
C PRO A 67 3.78 -1.46 -20.96
N ALA A 68 5.09 -1.32 -21.02
CA ALA A 68 5.84 -1.40 -22.27
C ALA A 68 5.76 -2.82 -22.84
N TRP A 69 5.58 -2.91 -24.16
CA TRP A 69 5.41 -4.17 -24.85
C TRP A 69 6.10 -4.17 -26.23
N PRO A 70 6.79 -5.25 -26.63
CA PRO A 70 6.97 -6.51 -25.89
C PRO A 70 7.91 -6.36 -24.67
N PRO A 71 7.89 -7.29 -23.71
CA PRO A 71 8.85 -7.30 -22.61
C PRO A 71 10.28 -7.48 -23.14
N LEU A 72 11.28 -7.02 -22.41
CA LEU A 72 12.69 -7.19 -22.80
C LEU A 72 13.17 -8.60 -22.44
N SER A 73 14.15 -9.14 -23.17
CA SER A 73 14.84 -10.38 -22.80
C SER A 73 15.98 -10.11 -21.80
N ASP A 74 16.48 -8.88 -21.76
CA ASP A 74 17.55 -8.43 -20.86
C ASP A 74 17.21 -7.04 -20.29
N ALA A 75 17.40 -6.84 -18.99
CA ALA A 75 17.16 -5.57 -18.32
C ALA A 75 18.22 -4.51 -18.67
N GLN A 76 19.42 -4.92 -19.09
CA GLN A 76 20.52 -4.00 -19.42
C GLN A 76 20.50 -3.57 -20.89
N ASP A 77 19.80 -4.30 -21.76
CA ASP A 77 19.72 -4.01 -23.18
C ASP A 77 18.28 -3.71 -23.61
N SER A 78 17.97 -2.42 -23.75
CA SER A 78 16.66 -1.96 -24.21
C SER A 78 16.32 -2.35 -25.66
N ALA A 79 17.30 -2.80 -26.44
CA ALA A 79 17.07 -3.33 -27.79
C ALA A 79 16.82 -4.85 -27.79
N SER A 80 17.03 -5.53 -26.66
CA SER A 80 16.85 -6.97 -26.51
C SER A 80 15.37 -7.31 -26.38
N LEU A 81 14.68 -7.42 -27.51
CA LEU A 81 13.25 -7.75 -27.59
C LEU A 81 13.06 -9.16 -28.15
N PRO A 82 12.22 -10.01 -27.55
CA PRO A 82 11.80 -11.25 -28.18
C PRO A 82 11.02 -10.90 -29.45
N THR A 83 11.32 -11.60 -30.54
CA THR A 83 10.54 -11.48 -31.78
C THR A 83 9.20 -12.17 -31.60
N ARG A 84 8.19 -11.79 -32.42
CA ARG A 84 6.87 -12.46 -32.39
C ARG A 84 6.96 -13.97 -32.67
N ASP A 85 7.96 -14.39 -33.42
CA ASP A 85 8.20 -15.79 -33.78
C ASP A 85 9.11 -16.51 -32.77
N THR A 86 9.46 -15.84 -31.66
CA THR A 86 10.25 -16.48 -30.61
C THR A 86 9.42 -17.57 -29.93
N VAL A 87 9.91 -18.79 -30.04
CA VAL A 87 9.36 -19.97 -29.36
C VAL A 87 10.39 -20.48 -28.36
N TRP A 88 9.94 -20.74 -27.14
CA TRP A 88 10.71 -21.32 -26.06
C TRP A 88 10.30 -22.77 -25.84
N SER A 89 11.27 -23.65 -25.64
CA SER A 89 11.04 -25.08 -25.41
C SER A 89 11.33 -25.44 -23.95
N PHE A 90 10.32 -25.92 -23.24
CA PHE A 90 10.46 -26.33 -21.84
C PHE A 90 10.86 -27.83 -21.78
N PRO A 91 11.73 -28.23 -20.84
CA PRO A 91 12.28 -27.45 -19.73
C PRO A 91 13.54 -26.63 -20.08
N GLY A 92 14.08 -26.77 -21.30
CA GLY A 92 15.38 -26.17 -21.68
C GLY A 92 15.47 -24.66 -21.48
N ASP A 93 14.37 -23.95 -21.75
CA ASP A 93 14.31 -22.49 -21.71
C ASP A 93 13.69 -21.92 -20.42
N GLU A 94 13.25 -22.74 -19.48
CA GLU A 94 12.51 -22.30 -18.27
C GLU A 94 13.21 -21.22 -17.45
N ARG A 95 14.55 -21.20 -17.48
CA ARG A 95 15.40 -20.26 -16.73
C ARG A 95 15.65 -18.94 -17.47
N LYS A 96 15.31 -18.84 -18.75
CA LYS A 96 15.37 -17.56 -19.46
C LYS A 96 14.41 -16.57 -18.80
N THR A 97 14.72 -15.30 -18.90
CA THR A 97 13.99 -14.23 -18.23
C THR A 97 13.27 -13.34 -19.22
N LEU A 98 12.15 -12.77 -18.78
CA LEU A 98 11.52 -11.63 -19.42
C LEU A 98 11.45 -10.49 -18.41
N VAL A 99 11.71 -9.29 -18.89
CA VAL A 99 11.66 -8.05 -18.11
C VAL A 99 10.44 -7.26 -18.54
N CYS A 100 9.44 -7.23 -17.67
CA CYS A 100 8.27 -6.40 -17.87
C CYS A 100 8.56 -5.01 -17.31
N THR A 101 8.13 -3.98 -18.04
CA THR A 101 8.36 -2.58 -17.66
C THR A 101 7.02 -1.86 -17.56
N LEU A 102 6.77 -1.20 -16.43
CA LEU A 102 5.60 -0.36 -16.19
C LEU A 102 6.03 1.09 -16.08
N ALA A 103 5.54 1.96 -16.96
CA ALA A 103 5.74 3.40 -16.81
C ALA A 103 4.78 3.98 -15.78
N VAL A 104 5.30 4.84 -14.90
CA VAL A 104 4.56 5.49 -13.83
C VAL A 104 4.86 6.98 -13.87
N GLU A 105 3.82 7.79 -13.73
CA GLU A 105 3.89 9.24 -13.64
C GLU A 105 3.50 9.70 -12.25
N LEU A 106 4.29 10.61 -11.67
CA LEU A 106 4.02 11.28 -10.41
C LEU A 106 3.77 12.75 -10.68
N THR A 107 2.62 13.26 -10.25
CA THR A 107 2.28 14.68 -10.39
C THR A 107 1.91 15.26 -9.04
N ASN A 108 2.68 16.24 -8.57
CA ASN A 108 2.30 17.01 -7.38
C ASN A 108 1.25 18.07 -7.78
N ARG A 109 -0.01 17.79 -7.42
CA ARG A 109 -1.17 18.67 -7.62
C ARG A 109 -1.40 19.61 -6.44
N GLY A 110 -0.63 19.44 -5.37
CA GLY A 110 -0.69 20.26 -4.17
C GLY A 110 -0.07 21.64 -4.35
N THR A 111 0.10 22.35 -3.23
CA THR A 111 0.69 23.70 -3.19
C THR A 111 2.06 23.76 -2.52
N ARG A 112 2.55 22.63 -2.01
CA ARG A 112 3.83 22.49 -1.28
C ARG A 112 4.69 21.40 -1.92
N ASP A 113 6.01 21.49 -1.72
CA ASP A 113 6.95 20.44 -2.08
C ASP A 113 6.67 19.16 -1.27
N VAL A 114 6.89 18.01 -1.90
CA VAL A 114 6.75 16.71 -1.25
C VAL A 114 8.01 15.87 -1.48
N GLU A 115 8.50 15.25 -0.41
CA GLU A 115 9.59 14.29 -0.47
C GLU A 115 9.02 12.93 -0.88
N VAL A 116 9.59 12.35 -1.93
CA VAL A 116 9.12 11.08 -2.48
C VAL A 116 10.26 10.08 -2.48
N THR A 117 9.97 8.88 -1.97
CA THR A 117 10.85 7.72 -2.04
C THR A 117 10.16 6.64 -2.88
N ILE A 118 10.82 6.17 -3.92
CA ILE A 118 10.31 5.17 -4.85
C ILE A 118 11.10 3.88 -4.66
N HIS A 119 10.41 2.82 -4.24
CA HIS A 119 10.97 1.49 -4.00
C HIS A 119 10.66 0.52 -5.14
N GLY A 120 11.55 -0.46 -5.31
CA GLY A 120 11.46 -1.50 -6.33
C GLY A 120 12.69 -1.49 -7.24
N ASP A 121 12.65 -2.29 -8.31
CA ASP A 121 13.62 -2.16 -9.40
C ASP A 121 13.13 -1.04 -10.33
N VAL A 122 13.60 0.18 -10.07
CA VAL A 122 13.09 1.40 -10.69
C VAL A 122 14.16 2.13 -11.50
N ARG A 123 13.76 2.70 -12.64
CA ARG A 123 14.62 3.47 -13.53
C ARG A 123 13.95 4.78 -13.97
N PRO A 124 14.57 5.95 -13.86
CA PRO A 124 14.01 7.19 -14.38
C PRO A 124 13.90 7.18 -15.92
N VAL A 125 12.86 7.82 -16.49
CA VAL A 125 12.59 7.84 -17.96
C VAL A 125 13.40 8.92 -18.70
N ASN A 126 13.77 10.01 -18.02
CA ASN A 126 14.59 11.13 -18.53
C ASN A 126 15.22 11.85 -17.31
N GLU A 127 16.39 12.50 -17.33
CA GLU A 127 17.21 13.12 -18.38
C GLU A 127 18.69 12.94 -17.99
N LEU A 128 19.62 12.54 -18.86
CA LEU A 128 21.07 12.53 -18.53
C LEU A 128 21.43 11.88 -17.17
N ALA A 129 20.64 10.89 -16.72
CA ALA A 129 20.66 10.20 -15.43
C ALA A 129 20.84 11.13 -14.22
N ASP A 130 19.83 11.21 -13.35
CA ASP A 130 20.03 11.73 -12.00
C ASP A 130 21.36 11.16 -11.46
N PRO A 131 22.40 11.98 -11.26
CA PRO A 131 23.73 11.48 -10.95
C PRO A 131 23.76 10.78 -9.58
N ALA A 132 22.73 10.98 -8.75
CA ALA A 132 22.53 10.28 -7.51
C ALA A 132 21.87 8.91 -7.68
N TRP A 133 21.22 8.63 -8.81
CA TRP A 133 20.54 7.35 -9.04
C TRP A 133 21.53 6.20 -9.13
N GLN A 134 21.23 5.13 -8.40
CA GLN A 134 22.02 3.90 -8.40
C GLN A 134 21.08 2.70 -8.62
N PRO A 135 21.45 1.74 -9.48
CA PRO A 135 20.69 0.51 -9.65
C PRO A 135 20.46 -0.21 -8.31
N GLY A 136 19.23 -0.66 -8.08
CA GLY A 136 18.83 -1.39 -6.86
C GLY A 136 18.70 -0.53 -5.60
N ARG A 137 18.87 0.80 -5.70
CA ARG A 137 18.55 1.74 -4.61
C ARG A 137 17.19 2.40 -4.88
N PRO A 138 16.45 2.77 -3.82
CA PRO A 138 15.28 3.62 -3.98
C PRO A 138 15.66 4.95 -4.65
N ILE A 139 14.75 5.49 -5.45
CA ILE A 139 14.86 6.88 -5.93
C ILE A 139 14.32 7.79 -4.84
N GLU A 140 15.08 8.81 -4.46
CA GLU A 140 14.66 9.85 -3.53
C GLU A 140 14.63 11.18 -4.29
N ASP A 141 13.48 11.86 -4.30
CA ASP A 141 13.32 13.13 -5.02
C ASP A 141 12.35 14.08 -4.30
N PHE A 142 12.42 15.38 -4.65
CA PHE A 142 11.53 16.43 -4.19
C PHE A 142 10.64 16.91 -5.34
N LEU A 143 9.36 16.53 -5.28
CA LEU A 143 8.41 16.95 -6.30
C LEU A 143 7.81 18.30 -5.95
N MET A 144 8.13 19.31 -6.79
CA MET A 144 7.56 20.65 -6.65
C MET A 144 6.20 20.76 -7.34
N PRO A 145 5.25 21.53 -6.78
CA PRO A 145 4.00 21.88 -7.45
C PRO A 145 4.20 22.52 -8.82
N GLY A 146 3.33 22.20 -9.77
CA GLY A 146 3.29 22.87 -11.08
C GLY A 146 4.44 22.54 -12.03
N ARG A 147 5.33 21.59 -11.67
CA ARG A 147 6.32 21.03 -12.59
C ARG A 147 5.71 19.95 -13.48
N GLU A 148 6.44 19.60 -14.55
CA GLU A 148 6.09 18.45 -15.37
C GLU A 148 6.06 17.16 -14.55
N PRO A 149 5.22 16.17 -14.93
CA PRO A 149 5.15 14.89 -14.24
C PRO A 149 6.51 14.21 -14.18
N TYR A 150 6.91 13.76 -12.99
CA TYR A 150 8.09 12.94 -12.83
C TYR A 150 7.79 11.52 -13.33
N ARG A 151 8.62 11.01 -14.24
CA ARG A 151 8.39 9.72 -14.89
C ARG A 151 9.49 8.73 -14.53
N PHE A 152 9.06 7.54 -14.11
CA PHE A 152 9.95 6.40 -13.91
C PHE A 152 9.34 5.12 -14.47
N HIS A 153 10.19 4.12 -14.63
CA HIS A 153 9.86 2.76 -15.02
C HIS A 153 10.02 1.86 -13.80
N LEU A 154 8.96 1.14 -13.41
CA LEU A 154 9.08 -0.04 -12.55
C LEU A 154 9.37 -1.24 -13.45
N GLN A 155 10.52 -1.86 -13.24
CA GLN A 155 10.92 -3.07 -13.92
C GLN A 155 10.74 -4.28 -13.00
N GLY A 156 10.57 -5.45 -13.62
CA GLY A 156 10.67 -6.69 -12.89
C GLY A 156 11.05 -7.82 -13.82
N THR A 157 11.99 -8.63 -13.33
CA THR A 157 12.55 -9.75 -14.05
C THR A 157 11.96 -11.03 -13.47
N LEU A 158 11.22 -11.78 -14.30
CA LEU A 158 10.71 -13.09 -13.94
C LEU A 158 11.13 -14.11 -15.00
N THR A 159 11.37 -15.33 -14.55
CA THR A 159 11.72 -16.46 -15.42
C THR A 159 10.52 -16.89 -16.27
N LEU A 160 10.79 -17.53 -17.40
CA LEU A 160 9.74 -18.15 -18.21
C LEU A 160 8.95 -19.19 -17.42
N ARG A 161 9.60 -19.93 -16.50
CA ARG A 161 8.89 -20.82 -15.58
C ARG A 161 7.87 -20.09 -14.69
N GLN A 162 8.26 -18.96 -14.10
CA GLN A 162 7.36 -18.16 -13.27
C GLN A 162 6.18 -17.61 -14.09
N TRP A 163 6.42 -17.16 -15.32
CA TRP A 163 5.33 -16.73 -16.19
C TRP A 163 4.41 -17.87 -16.63
N ALA A 164 4.96 -19.06 -16.85
CA ALA A 164 4.16 -20.26 -17.10
C ALA A 164 3.29 -20.65 -15.90
N ASP A 165 3.80 -20.54 -14.68
CA ASP A 165 3.00 -20.78 -13.47
C ASP A 165 1.82 -19.79 -13.37
N ASN A 166 2.00 -18.53 -13.79
CA ASN A 166 0.90 -17.56 -13.87
C ASN A 166 -0.15 -17.98 -14.90
N GLN A 167 0.27 -18.46 -16.07
CA GLN A 167 -0.66 -18.93 -17.11
C GLN A 167 -1.44 -20.18 -16.65
N ASP A 168 -0.77 -21.13 -16.00
CA ASP A 168 -1.39 -22.32 -15.43
C ASP A 168 -2.40 -21.93 -14.32
N ALA A 169 -2.07 -20.96 -13.46
CA ALA A 169 -2.96 -20.43 -12.42
C ALA A 169 -4.18 -19.72 -13.03
N GLN A 170 -3.98 -18.90 -14.07
CA GLN A 170 -5.06 -18.22 -14.80
C GLN A 170 -6.03 -19.23 -15.42
N GLY A 171 -5.52 -20.27 -16.08
CA GLY A 171 -6.34 -21.34 -16.67
C GLY A 171 -7.15 -22.13 -15.63
N GLN A 172 -6.72 -22.13 -14.36
CA GLN A 172 -7.42 -22.74 -13.23
C GLN A 172 -8.32 -21.77 -12.45
N GLY A 173 -8.39 -20.50 -12.86
CA GLY A 173 -9.14 -19.46 -12.14
C GLY A 173 -8.56 -19.13 -10.75
N ARG A 174 -7.26 -19.36 -10.54
CA ARG A 174 -6.56 -19.07 -9.28
C ARG A 174 -5.87 -17.70 -9.33
N PRO A 175 -5.59 -17.08 -8.17
CA PRO A 175 -4.74 -15.89 -8.12
C PRO A 175 -3.38 -16.13 -8.75
N LEU A 176 -2.86 -15.14 -9.48
CA LEU A 176 -1.54 -15.22 -10.12
C LEU A 176 -0.44 -15.19 -9.05
N PRO A 177 0.40 -16.23 -8.94
CA PRO A 177 1.36 -16.35 -7.85
C PRO A 177 2.56 -15.39 -7.97
N HIS A 178 2.95 -15.01 -9.19
CA HIS A 178 4.15 -14.19 -9.43
C HIS A 178 3.75 -12.78 -9.85
N ARG A 179 4.33 -11.79 -9.17
CA ARG A 179 4.06 -10.37 -9.36
C ARG A 179 5.33 -9.54 -9.21
N ILE A 180 5.35 -8.42 -9.89
CA ILE A 180 6.40 -7.39 -9.82
C ILE A 180 5.84 -6.29 -8.95
N ALA A 181 6.55 -5.95 -7.88
CA ALA A 181 6.11 -4.99 -6.88
C ALA A 181 7.09 -3.83 -6.75
N GLY A 182 6.54 -2.64 -6.56
CA GLY A 182 7.23 -1.43 -6.17
C GLY A 182 6.32 -0.58 -5.30
N ALA A 183 6.82 0.52 -4.77
CA ALA A 183 6.00 1.43 -3.99
C ALA A 183 6.46 2.86 -4.17
N VAL A 184 5.52 3.79 -4.11
CA VAL A 184 5.81 5.23 -4.00
C VAL A 184 5.42 5.65 -2.59
N ILE A 185 6.34 6.28 -1.88
CA ILE A 185 6.10 6.81 -0.53
C ILE A 185 6.26 8.32 -0.61
N ALA A 186 5.22 9.07 -0.30
CA ALA A 186 5.27 10.52 -0.20
C ALA A 186 5.17 10.95 1.25
N THR A 187 6.04 11.86 1.63
CA THR A 187 6.36 12.14 3.03
C THR A 187 6.34 13.66 3.20
N ASP A 188 5.54 14.16 4.15
CA ASP A 188 5.65 15.57 4.57
C ASP A 188 7.07 15.80 5.14
N ARG A 189 7.64 17.00 5.07
CA ARG A 189 8.95 17.28 5.68
C ARG A 189 8.88 17.44 7.20
N ARG A 190 7.71 17.76 7.76
CA ARG A 190 7.50 18.01 9.20
C ARG A 190 7.47 16.72 10.00
N ASP A 191 8.12 16.66 11.15
CA ASP A 191 8.15 15.43 11.98
C ASP A 191 6.74 14.93 12.35
N GLU A 192 5.84 15.87 12.67
CA GLU A 192 4.39 15.67 12.72
C GLU A 192 3.81 15.84 11.30
N GLY A 193 3.03 14.87 10.83
CA GLY A 193 2.58 14.94 9.44
C GLY A 193 1.98 13.65 8.91
N ILE A 194 1.93 13.56 7.59
CA ILE A 194 1.38 12.43 6.86
C ILE A 194 2.48 11.74 6.07
N THR A 195 2.37 10.42 5.99
CA THR A 195 3.04 9.61 4.98
C THR A 195 1.96 8.90 4.17
N ASP A 196 1.98 9.10 2.87
CA ASP A 196 1.15 8.35 1.93
C ASP A 196 2.01 7.30 1.23
N ARG A 197 1.47 6.10 1.08
CA ARG A 197 2.11 4.99 0.39
C ARG A 197 1.18 4.48 -0.71
N TRP A 198 1.73 4.31 -1.89
CA TRP A 198 1.06 3.74 -3.06
C TRP A 198 1.79 2.46 -3.45
N GLU A 199 1.10 1.33 -3.35
CA GLU A 199 1.63 0.05 -3.84
C GLU A 199 1.46 -0.03 -5.36
N LEU A 200 2.54 -0.41 -6.05
CA LEU A 200 2.57 -0.63 -7.49
C LEU A 200 2.78 -2.10 -7.74
N VAL A 201 1.75 -2.78 -8.26
CA VAL A 201 1.83 -4.21 -8.55
C VAL A 201 1.50 -4.46 -10.01
N MET A 202 2.41 -5.12 -10.72
CA MET A 202 2.23 -5.59 -12.08
C MET A 202 2.30 -7.13 -12.11
N THR A 203 1.30 -7.76 -12.71
CA THR A 203 1.22 -9.22 -12.88
C THR A 203 0.55 -9.55 -14.21
N GLY A 204 0.50 -10.82 -14.61
CA GLY A 204 -0.15 -11.22 -15.85
C GLY A 204 0.45 -12.47 -16.48
N CYS A 205 0.10 -12.69 -17.74
CA CYS A 205 0.48 -13.87 -18.52
C CYS A 205 1.11 -13.42 -19.86
N PRO A 206 2.37 -12.95 -19.84
CA PRO A 206 3.03 -12.44 -21.04
C PRO A 206 3.41 -13.54 -22.03
N ILE A 207 3.34 -14.81 -21.61
CA ILE A 207 3.57 -15.97 -22.46
C ILE A 207 2.36 -16.91 -22.43
N GLU A 208 2.21 -17.66 -23.49
CA GLU A 208 1.15 -18.67 -23.66
C GLU A 208 1.71 -19.94 -24.30
N ARG A 209 1.00 -21.06 -24.11
CA ARG A 209 1.34 -22.33 -24.76
C ARG A 209 1.03 -22.25 -26.25
N VAL A 210 1.91 -22.83 -27.07
CA VAL A 210 1.66 -22.98 -28.50
C VAL A 210 0.59 -24.07 -28.70
N PRO A 211 -0.54 -23.79 -29.38
CA PRO A 211 -1.57 -24.80 -29.61
C PRO A 211 -1.01 -26.02 -30.33
N GLY A 212 -1.22 -27.21 -29.76
CA GLY A 212 -0.76 -28.48 -30.32
C GLY A 212 0.68 -28.88 -29.98
N ALA A 213 1.46 -28.03 -29.29
CA ALA A 213 2.82 -28.33 -28.84
C ALA A 213 2.93 -28.11 -27.33
N ALA A 214 2.85 -29.20 -26.56
CA ALA A 214 2.68 -29.15 -25.09
C ALA A 214 3.87 -28.52 -24.33
N ASP A 215 5.07 -28.58 -24.92
CA ASP A 215 6.34 -28.11 -24.38
C ASP A 215 6.77 -26.75 -24.94
N GLN A 216 6.03 -26.21 -25.91
CA GLN A 216 6.38 -24.96 -26.57
C GLN A 216 5.56 -23.79 -26.02
N TRP A 217 6.27 -22.69 -25.78
CA TRP A 217 5.73 -21.44 -25.29
C TRP A 217 6.12 -20.32 -26.23
N ARG A 218 5.26 -19.31 -26.34
CA ARG A 218 5.53 -18.10 -27.11
C ARG A 218 5.04 -16.89 -26.37
N LEU A 219 5.45 -15.72 -26.83
CA LEU A 219 4.92 -14.47 -26.30
C LEU A 219 3.41 -14.40 -26.61
N THR A 220 2.61 -13.95 -25.66
CA THR A 220 1.18 -13.70 -25.86
C THR A 220 1.02 -12.53 -26.84
N THR A 221 0.77 -12.84 -28.11
CA THR A 221 0.61 -11.83 -29.16
C THR A 221 -0.76 -11.96 -29.80
N ASP A 222 -1.81 -11.55 -29.09
CA ASP A 222 -3.09 -11.32 -29.74
C ASP A 222 -3.15 -9.85 -30.17
N SER A 223 -3.12 -9.61 -31.48
CA SER A 223 -3.19 -8.26 -32.08
C SER A 223 -4.49 -7.53 -31.74
N ALA A 224 -5.53 -8.25 -31.30
CA ALA A 224 -6.80 -7.70 -30.86
C ALA A 224 -6.86 -7.40 -29.35
N VAL A 225 -5.87 -7.85 -28.57
CA VAL A 225 -5.87 -7.74 -27.10
C VAL A 225 -4.96 -6.58 -26.67
N PRO A 226 -5.53 -5.52 -26.08
CA PRO A 226 -4.72 -4.45 -25.51
C PRO A 226 -3.71 -4.98 -24.49
N GLN A 227 -2.52 -4.40 -24.43
CA GLN A 227 -1.41 -4.85 -23.58
C GLN A 227 -1.78 -4.96 -22.09
N TRP A 228 -2.67 -4.09 -21.61
CA TRP A 228 -3.19 -4.12 -20.24
C TRP A 228 -4.06 -5.34 -19.90
N LYS A 229 -4.51 -6.10 -20.90
CA LYS A 229 -5.17 -7.40 -20.70
C LYS A 229 -4.16 -8.55 -20.59
N ILE A 230 -2.93 -8.34 -21.04
CA ILE A 230 -1.83 -9.32 -20.95
C ILE A 230 -1.10 -9.13 -19.62
N LEU A 231 -0.77 -7.89 -19.30
CA LEU A 231 -0.21 -7.46 -18.04
C LEU A 231 -1.22 -6.57 -17.31
N THR A 232 -1.70 -7.03 -16.17
CA THR A 232 -2.56 -6.28 -15.27
C THR A 232 -1.71 -5.50 -14.29
N VAL A 233 -2.05 -4.22 -14.14
CA VAL A 233 -1.55 -3.38 -13.06
C VAL A 233 -2.66 -3.27 -12.03
N GLU A 234 -2.39 -3.67 -10.79
CA GLU A 234 -3.37 -3.52 -9.72
C GLU A 234 -3.62 -2.02 -9.47
N PRO A 235 -4.84 -1.62 -9.11
CA PRO A 235 -5.13 -0.23 -8.77
C PRO A 235 -4.14 0.25 -7.71
N VAL A 236 -3.55 1.42 -7.95
CA VAL A 236 -2.59 2.03 -7.02
C VAL A 236 -3.34 2.48 -5.77
N ALA A 237 -3.51 1.58 -4.80
CA ALA A 237 -4.18 1.87 -3.56
C ALA A 237 -3.30 2.78 -2.70
N ARG A 238 -3.90 3.84 -2.16
CA ARG A 238 -3.23 4.78 -1.27
C ARG A 238 -3.49 4.40 0.18
N GLU A 239 -2.42 4.11 0.90
CA GLU A 239 -2.42 3.93 2.35
C GLU A 239 -1.88 5.21 3.01
N ARG A 240 -2.61 5.74 4.00
CA ARG A 240 -2.23 6.98 4.69
C ARG A 240 -1.92 6.70 6.16
N THR A 241 -0.73 7.11 6.60
CA THR A 241 -0.30 7.06 7.99
C THR A 241 -0.22 8.47 8.56
N TYR A 242 -0.78 8.67 9.76
CA TYR A 242 -0.79 9.96 10.46
C TYR A 242 0.17 9.91 11.64
N TRP A 243 1.09 10.87 11.70
CA TRP A 243 2.17 10.87 12.67
C TRP A 243 2.04 12.01 13.67
N ILE A 244 2.17 11.65 14.95
CA ILE A 244 2.44 12.60 16.05
C ILE A 244 3.92 12.97 16.04
N SER A 245 4.80 11.98 15.84
CA SER A 245 6.24 12.18 15.65
C SER A 245 6.86 11.00 14.94
N ARG A 246 7.30 11.19 13.69
CA ARG A 246 7.96 10.15 12.89
C ARG A 246 9.29 9.72 13.48
N ARG A 247 10.10 10.67 13.94
CA ARG A 247 11.40 10.39 14.58
C ARG A 247 11.27 9.50 15.82
N ARG A 248 10.14 9.53 16.49
CA ARG A 248 9.85 8.71 17.68
C ARG A 248 8.99 7.47 17.36
N GLY A 249 8.55 7.29 16.12
CA GLY A 249 7.64 6.20 15.74
C GLY A 249 6.26 6.32 16.41
N LEU A 250 5.79 7.54 16.67
CA LEU A 250 4.51 7.80 17.33
C LEU A 250 3.45 8.16 16.30
N GLU A 251 2.51 7.24 16.09
CA GLU A 251 1.38 7.40 15.18
C GLU A 251 0.13 7.88 15.93
N TYR A 252 -0.77 8.55 15.22
CA TYR A 252 -2.13 8.74 15.73
C TYR A 252 -2.83 7.38 15.75
N PRO A 253 -3.53 7.02 16.83
CA PRO A 253 -4.24 5.75 16.90
C PRO A 253 -5.29 5.66 15.79
N SER A 254 -5.51 4.46 15.28
CA SER A 254 -6.64 4.23 14.38
C SER A 254 -7.95 4.34 15.15
N VAL A 255 -9.06 4.57 14.43
CA VAL A 255 -10.39 4.57 15.06
C VAL A 255 -10.68 3.19 15.68
N GLU A 256 -10.16 2.12 15.10
CA GLU A 256 -10.30 0.76 15.61
C GLU A 256 -9.53 0.55 16.93
N ASP A 257 -8.32 1.10 17.06
CA ASP A 257 -7.53 1.05 18.30
C ASP A 257 -8.20 1.78 19.47
N MET A 258 -9.03 2.78 19.17
CA MET A 258 -9.75 3.56 20.18
C MET A 258 -11.06 2.90 20.64
N LEU A 259 -11.59 1.95 19.86
CA LEU A 259 -12.87 1.29 20.13
C LEU A 259 -12.71 -0.08 20.82
N ASN A 260 -11.49 -0.62 20.85
CA ASN A 260 -11.12 -1.87 21.53
C ASN A 260 -10.55 -1.61 22.93
#